data_AF-A0A2E6HQ15-F1
#
_entry.id   AF-A0A2E6HQ15-F1
#
_cell.length_a   1.000
_cell.length_b   1.000
_cell.length_c   1.000
_cell.angle_alpha   90.00
_cell.angle_beta   90.00
_cell.angle_gamma   90.00
#
_symmetry.space_group_name_H-M   'P 1'
#
loop_
_entity.id
_entity.type
_entity.pdbx_description
1 polymer ?
#
loop_
_entity_poly.entity_id
_entity_poly.type
_entity_poly.pdbx_seq_one_letter_code
_entity_poly.pdbx_strand_id
1 'polypeptide(L)'
;LIYYLLKLIFPRNIILASLTASLYLVSPHVNNLALVMIPYHIFICVYLLSLILTVKTFSKKNINYKIYFSSIFLFSITILGLESFIFIDILRIFIIFYILSTVGLNKNNYELFKRSLILYTPFLFCSILVLFDVIIRPQFDYYQSTYSLGIDSLSSIVQTLFQLIFKYLIAFQYIFVDIYYYVVKIYFINFNAISLLISVVATSFFYFIYFKKIIENTECRKDNEIFYKRLTLISILILICSLFPYLLTRGPATIGVGSRHALLASFSYAFFLSSLLLFLFNKKFLNKKLMATIINLIIFFSVLGCNNTINAYKNDWGQLKDFYWQFLWRVPDLKDKAYVLIDLPRHESHYFKPYFADFSGINIFYPKKNGDISNHYAKAVQMSLNERSSRFFLQDINKAEVHHNSYGGLVSFKKENMIIASMSNSCLRFNDEVKNTNRCSSQRHQIINHEPRLPASCELNLGSLTKHTKKDQIIYNSNNNNNKYRWILGNEPKKIDERTLIHKVTDKILNRKNSKKEWCYYYQTANVYYHRGDYDKVNELYYEAKRFDLIYMKNYAELIPFIKSFYRTGNYDLAYQLLWQWSYSPEGGESKIEQLFSDLYNTNNLSLSEKFRADITDVFVKENF
;
A
#
# COMPACT_ATOMS: atom_id res chain seq x y z
N LEU A 1 -22.19 -13.42 -5.60
CA LEU A 1 -22.79 -12.91 -6.86
C LEU A 1 -22.28 -13.65 -8.09
N ILE A 2 -20.96 -13.81 -8.29
CA ILE A 2 -20.37 -14.54 -9.44
C ILE A 2 -20.98 -15.93 -9.64
N TYR A 3 -21.02 -16.76 -8.58
CA TYR A 3 -21.64 -18.09 -8.65
C TYR A 3 -23.08 -18.06 -9.17
N TYR A 4 -23.89 -17.12 -8.66
CA TYR A 4 -25.29 -16.98 -9.06
C TYR A 4 -25.43 -16.51 -10.52
N LEU A 5 -24.61 -15.54 -10.95
CA LEU A 5 -24.58 -15.06 -12.33
C LEU A 5 -24.24 -16.21 -13.30
N LEU A 6 -23.17 -16.96 -13.04
CA LEU A 6 -22.76 -18.07 -13.89
C LEU A 6 -23.75 -19.24 -13.86
N LYS A 7 -24.42 -19.50 -12.73
CA LYS A 7 -25.51 -20.49 -12.64
C LYS A 7 -26.73 -20.08 -13.48
N LEU A 8 -27.05 -18.80 -13.57
CA LEU A 8 -28.13 -18.31 -14.43
C LEU A 8 -27.78 -18.41 -15.91
N ILE A 9 -26.53 -18.11 -16.28
CA ILE A 9 -26.07 -18.19 -17.67
C ILE A 9 -25.90 -19.65 -18.10
N PHE A 10 -25.25 -20.48 -17.28
CA PHE A 10 -24.90 -21.86 -17.60
C PHE A 10 -25.53 -22.86 -16.60
N PRO A 11 -26.87 -23.03 -16.58
CA PRO A 11 -27.56 -23.83 -15.57
C PRO A 11 -27.13 -25.31 -15.57
N ARG A 12 -26.68 -25.84 -16.72
CA ARG A 12 -26.19 -27.22 -16.85
C ARG A 12 -24.76 -27.43 -16.32
N ASN A 13 -23.97 -26.36 -16.17
CA ASN A 13 -22.55 -26.44 -15.84
C ASN A 13 -22.26 -25.73 -14.50
N ILE A 14 -22.84 -26.25 -13.42
CA ILE A 14 -22.67 -25.72 -12.06
C ILE A 14 -21.19 -25.68 -11.63
N ILE A 15 -20.39 -26.59 -12.17
CA ILE A 15 -18.97 -26.76 -11.83
C ILE A 15 -18.15 -25.58 -12.32
N LEU A 16 -18.47 -25.04 -13.50
CA LEU A 16 -17.85 -23.81 -13.99
C LEU A 16 -18.13 -22.66 -13.02
N ALA A 17 -19.39 -22.51 -12.59
CA ALA A 17 -19.80 -21.47 -11.66
C ALA A 17 -19.11 -21.60 -10.28
N SER A 18 -19.03 -22.82 -9.73
CA SER A 18 -18.37 -23.07 -8.43
C SER A 18 -16.87 -22.85 -8.51
N LEU A 19 -16.21 -23.32 -9.57
CA LEU A 19 -14.77 -23.21 -9.72
C LEU A 19 -14.36 -21.75 -9.91
N THR A 20 -15.05 -21.01 -10.79
CA THR A 20 -14.78 -19.59 -11.01
C THR A 20 -15.02 -18.77 -9.75
N ALA A 21 -16.11 -19.01 -9.02
CA ALA A 21 -16.38 -18.30 -7.77
C ALA A 21 -15.33 -18.60 -6.69
N SER A 22 -14.89 -19.85 -6.58
CA SER A 22 -13.87 -20.26 -5.60
C SER A 22 -12.51 -19.65 -5.91
N LEU A 23 -12.07 -19.74 -7.17
CA LEU A 23 -10.80 -19.14 -7.61
C LEU A 23 -10.80 -17.62 -7.47
N TYR A 24 -11.92 -16.96 -7.77
CA TYR A 24 -12.06 -15.53 -7.55
C TYR A 24 -11.95 -15.17 -6.08
N LEU A 25 -12.67 -15.90 -5.20
CA LEU A 25 -12.70 -15.63 -3.76
C LEU A 25 -11.32 -15.72 -3.12
N VAL A 26 -10.53 -16.74 -3.48
CA VAL A 26 -9.19 -16.91 -2.91
C VAL A 26 -8.15 -16.05 -3.60
N SER A 27 -8.44 -15.54 -4.81
CA SER A 27 -7.45 -14.87 -5.66
C SER A 27 -6.65 -13.80 -4.90
N PRO A 28 -5.31 -13.84 -4.97
CA PRO A 28 -4.48 -12.77 -4.40
C PRO A 28 -4.83 -11.38 -4.96
N HIS A 29 -5.37 -11.31 -6.19
CA HIS A 29 -5.83 -10.05 -6.80
C HIS A 29 -6.99 -9.39 -6.07
N VAL A 30 -7.84 -10.19 -5.42
CA VAL A 30 -8.98 -9.73 -4.63
C VAL A 30 -8.55 -9.45 -3.20
N ASN A 31 -7.72 -10.32 -2.63
CA ASN A 31 -7.38 -10.26 -1.21
C ASN A 31 -6.20 -9.33 -0.88
N ASN A 32 -5.43 -8.87 -1.88
CA ASN A 32 -4.29 -7.97 -1.67
C ASN A 32 -4.65 -6.47 -1.64
N LEU A 33 -5.94 -6.14 -1.56
CA LEU A 33 -6.43 -4.77 -1.70
C LEU A 33 -6.49 -4.02 -0.36
N ALA A 34 -6.02 -2.77 -0.38
CA ALA A 34 -6.01 -1.90 0.81
C ALA A 34 -7.42 -1.47 1.18
N LEU A 35 -7.61 -0.99 2.42
CA LEU A 35 -8.90 -0.50 2.93
C LEU A 35 -9.48 0.64 2.06
N VAL A 36 -8.63 1.46 1.44
CA VAL A 36 -9.01 2.49 0.44
C VAL A 36 -9.76 1.90 -0.77
N MET A 37 -9.61 0.59 -1.00
CA MET A 37 -10.18 -0.12 -2.13
C MET A 37 -11.54 -0.79 -1.81
N ILE A 38 -12.10 -0.58 -0.61
CA ILE A 38 -13.48 -1.03 -0.28
C ILE A 38 -14.52 -0.53 -1.29
N PRO A 39 -14.50 0.74 -1.75
CA PRO A 39 -15.46 1.22 -2.75
C PRO A 39 -15.44 0.38 -4.03
N TYR A 40 -14.27 -0.12 -4.45
CA TYR A 40 -14.12 -0.94 -5.64
C TYR A 40 -14.87 -2.27 -5.53
N HIS A 41 -14.85 -2.89 -4.34
CA HIS A 41 -15.62 -4.11 -4.09
C HIS A 41 -17.13 -3.83 -4.15
N ILE A 42 -17.57 -2.70 -3.59
CA ILE A 42 -18.97 -2.26 -3.68
C ILE A 42 -19.36 -2.09 -5.15
N PHE A 43 -18.54 -1.40 -5.96
CA PHE A 43 -18.79 -1.22 -7.39
C PHE A 43 -18.80 -2.54 -8.15
N ILE A 44 -17.93 -3.51 -7.83
CA ILE A 44 -18.00 -4.86 -8.42
C ILE A 44 -19.31 -5.56 -8.05
N CYS A 45 -19.77 -5.45 -6.80
CA CYS A 45 -21.06 -6.02 -6.40
C CYS A 45 -22.22 -5.39 -7.17
N VAL A 46 -22.26 -4.06 -7.29
CA VAL A 46 -23.27 -3.33 -8.07
C VAL A 46 -23.20 -3.71 -9.55
N TYR A 47 -22.00 -3.88 -10.10
CA TYR A 47 -21.78 -4.29 -11.48
C TYR A 47 -22.31 -5.71 -11.75
N LEU A 48 -21.98 -6.67 -10.87
CA LEU A 48 -22.48 -8.04 -10.97
C LEU A 48 -24.00 -8.10 -10.81
N LEU A 49 -24.60 -7.25 -9.96
CA LEU A 49 -26.05 -7.10 -9.86
C LEU A 49 -26.65 -6.58 -11.17
N SER A 50 -26.04 -5.57 -11.79
CA SER A 50 -26.43 -5.10 -13.13
C SER A 50 -26.40 -6.24 -14.15
N LEU A 51 -25.34 -7.05 -14.18
CA LEU A 51 -25.28 -8.21 -15.09
C LEU A 51 -26.35 -9.25 -14.80
N ILE A 52 -26.63 -9.54 -13.52
CA ILE A 52 -27.71 -10.46 -13.12
C ILE A 52 -29.08 -9.96 -13.62
N LEU A 53 -29.35 -8.66 -13.50
CA LEU A 53 -30.58 -8.06 -14.01
C LEU A 53 -30.65 -8.11 -15.54
N THR A 54 -29.52 -7.92 -16.22
CA THR A 54 -29.43 -8.11 -17.68
C THR A 54 -29.80 -9.55 -18.07
N VAL A 55 -29.24 -10.55 -17.39
CA VAL A 55 -29.58 -11.96 -17.62
C VAL A 55 -31.08 -12.18 -17.41
N LYS A 56 -31.63 -11.77 -16.26
CA LYS A 56 -33.06 -11.93 -15.93
C LYS A 56 -34.00 -11.25 -16.93
N THR A 57 -33.59 -10.13 -17.50
CA THR A 57 -34.37 -9.38 -18.50
C THR A 57 -34.50 -10.18 -19.79
N PHE A 58 -33.39 -10.74 -20.28
CA PHE A 58 -33.34 -11.39 -21.59
C PHE A 58 -33.59 -12.91 -21.55
N SER A 59 -33.58 -13.53 -20.37
CA SER A 59 -33.99 -14.94 -20.22
C SER A 59 -35.49 -15.16 -20.41
N LYS A 60 -36.31 -14.10 -20.41
CA LYS A 60 -37.77 -14.18 -20.67
C LYS A 60 -38.06 -13.77 -22.12
N LYS A 61 -39.11 -14.37 -22.73
CA LYS A 61 -39.57 -13.98 -24.07
C LYS A 61 -39.97 -12.50 -24.16
N ASN A 62 -40.61 -11.98 -23.11
CA ASN A 62 -41.00 -10.57 -23.03
C ASN A 62 -40.02 -9.80 -22.13
N ILE A 63 -39.48 -8.71 -22.67
CA ILE A 63 -38.53 -7.83 -21.98
C ILE A 63 -39.28 -7.08 -20.87
N ASN A 64 -38.84 -7.25 -19.63
CA ASN A 64 -39.32 -6.42 -18.54
C ASN A 64 -38.50 -5.14 -18.46
N TYR A 65 -39.04 -4.04 -19.02
CA TYR A 65 -38.37 -2.75 -19.06
C TYR A 65 -38.00 -2.19 -17.68
N LYS A 66 -38.76 -2.48 -16.61
CA LYS A 66 -38.40 -2.02 -15.25
C LYS A 66 -37.07 -2.64 -14.79
N ILE A 67 -36.88 -3.94 -15.03
CA ILE A 67 -35.63 -4.66 -14.71
C ILE A 67 -34.50 -4.19 -15.62
N TYR A 68 -34.79 -3.96 -16.89
CA TYR A 68 -33.82 -3.45 -17.86
C TYR A 68 -33.29 -2.07 -17.50
N PHE A 69 -34.17 -1.10 -17.20
CA PHE A 69 -33.77 0.24 -16.76
C PHE A 69 -33.03 0.21 -15.43
N SER A 70 -33.42 -0.68 -14.50
CA SER A 70 -32.67 -0.90 -13.25
C SER A 70 -31.25 -1.41 -13.52
N SER A 71 -31.09 -2.31 -14.50
CA SER A 71 -29.77 -2.80 -14.93
C SER A 71 -28.90 -1.68 -15.48
N ILE A 72 -29.47 -0.79 -16.30
CA ILE A 72 -28.76 0.37 -16.87
C ILE A 72 -28.35 1.32 -15.75
N PHE A 73 -29.27 1.69 -14.87
CA PHE A 73 -29.02 2.58 -13.74
C PHE A 73 -27.87 2.09 -12.85
N LEU A 74 -27.89 0.81 -12.45
CA LEU A 74 -26.80 0.24 -11.66
C LEU A 74 -25.47 0.25 -12.42
N PHE A 75 -25.48 0.02 -13.74
CA PHE A 75 -24.27 0.12 -14.55
C PHE A 75 -23.74 1.55 -14.62
N SER A 76 -24.61 2.54 -14.78
CA SER A 76 -24.23 3.97 -14.78
C SER A 76 -23.55 4.35 -13.46
N ILE A 77 -24.07 3.91 -12.31
CA ILE A 77 -23.42 4.12 -11.00
C ILE A 77 -22.00 3.53 -10.98
N THR A 78 -21.82 2.32 -11.54
CA THR A 78 -20.51 1.65 -11.51
C THR A 78 -19.46 2.35 -12.35
N ILE A 79 -19.83 2.82 -13.55
CA ILE A 79 -18.88 3.51 -14.42
C ILE A 79 -18.54 4.91 -13.90
N LEU A 80 -19.52 5.61 -13.33
CA LEU A 80 -19.28 6.90 -12.67
C LEU A 80 -18.35 6.75 -11.45
N GLY A 81 -18.44 5.60 -10.77
CA GLY A 81 -17.51 5.26 -9.69
C GLY A 81 -16.11 4.97 -10.21
N LEU A 82 -16.00 4.19 -11.31
CA LEU A 82 -14.75 3.70 -11.88
C LEU A 82 -14.84 3.49 -13.39
N GLU A 83 -14.04 4.24 -14.14
CA GLU A 83 -14.00 4.19 -15.60
C GLU A 83 -13.52 2.84 -16.14
N SER A 84 -12.79 2.07 -15.33
CA SER A 84 -12.27 0.76 -15.72
C SER A 84 -13.37 -0.26 -16.05
N PHE A 85 -14.59 -0.10 -15.51
CA PHE A 85 -15.72 -1.00 -15.80
C PHE A 85 -16.17 -0.96 -17.26
N ILE A 86 -15.86 0.10 -18.00
CA ILE A 86 -16.17 0.22 -19.43
C ILE A 86 -15.56 -0.94 -20.23
N PHE A 87 -14.32 -1.32 -19.88
CA PHE A 87 -13.58 -2.30 -20.67
C PHE A 87 -13.98 -3.75 -20.39
N ILE A 88 -14.44 -4.06 -19.18
CA ILE A 88 -14.96 -5.39 -18.86
C ILE A 88 -16.40 -5.58 -19.39
N ASP A 89 -17.15 -4.51 -19.67
CA ASP A 89 -18.57 -4.62 -20.07
C ASP A 89 -18.81 -5.23 -21.45
N ILE A 90 -17.75 -5.48 -22.24
CA ILE A 90 -17.81 -6.36 -23.42
C ILE A 90 -18.40 -7.73 -23.06
N LEU A 91 -18.20 -8.18 -21.82
CA LEU A 91 -18.85 -9.36 -21.26
C LEU A 91 -20.38 -9.32 -21.36
N ARG A 92 -21.01 -8.14 -21.25
CA ARG A 92 -22.46 -7.99 -21.37
C ARG A 92 -22.95 -8.31 -22.78
N ILE A 93 -22.24 -7.88 -23.82
CA ILE A 93 -22.56 -8.23 -25.21
C ILE A 93 -22.55 -9.75 -25.39
N PHE A 94 -21.51 -10.42 -24.86
CA PHE A 94 -21.41 -11.88 -24.91
C PHE A 94 -22.57 -12.55 -24.18
N ILE A 95 -22.93 -12.07 -22.99
CA ILE A 95 -24.05 -12.61 -22.21
C ILE A 95 -25.37 -12.47 -22.96
N ILE A 96 -25.66 -11.29 -23.52
CA ILE A 96 -26.89 -11.05 -24.29
C ILE A 96 -26.93 -11.98 -25.50
N PHE A 97 -25.83 -12.08 -26.26
CA PHE A 97 -25.74 -12.97 -27.41
C PHE A 97 -25.97 -14.43 -27.04
N TYR A 98 -25.32 -14.90 -25.96
CA TYR A 98 -25.48 -16.27 -25.49
C TYR A 98 -26.94 -16.55 -25.09
N ILE A 99 -27.57 -15.68 -24.30
CA ILE A 99 -28.95 -15.88 -23.84
C ILE A 99 -29.92 -15.88 -25.02
N LEU A 100 -29.81 -14.94 -25.95
CA LEU A 100 -30.68 -14.88 -27.13
C LEU A 100 -30.55 -16.14 -27.99
N SER A 101 -29.34 -16.72 -28.08
CA SER A 101 -29.13 -18.00 -28.77
C SER A 101 -29.84 -19.17 -28.07
N THR A 102 -29.93 -19.16 -26.74
CA THR A 102 -30.63 -20.21 -25.97
C THR A 102 -32.15 -20.10 -25.96
N VAL A 103 -32.70 -18.88 -26.04
CA VAL A 103 -34.16 -18.64 -26.05
C VAL A 103 -34.77 -18.95 -27.43
N GLY A 104 -33.94 -19.16 -28.46
CA GLY A 104 -34.37 -19.59 -29.80
C GLY A 104 -35.07 -18.50 -30.60
N LEU A 105 -34.75 -17.23 -30.34
CA LEU A 105 -35.46 -16.08 -30.95
C LEU A 105 -35.11 -15.86 -32.43
N ASN A 106 -33.97 -16.33 -32.94
CA ASN A 106 -33.56 -16.23 -34.36
C ASN A 106 -32.62 -17.41 -34.72
N LYS A 107 -32.70 -17.93 -35.95
CA LYS A 107 -31.81 -19.01 -36.44
C LYS A 107 -30.48 -18.51 -37.03
N ASN A 108 -30.39 -17.21 -37.40
CA ASN A 108 -29.19 -16.65 -38.01
C ASN A 108 -28.26 -15.97 -36.97
N ASN A 109 -26.99 -16.40 -36.93
CA ASN A 109 -25.97 -15.85 -36.01
C ASN A 109 -25.72 -14.35 -36.23
N TYR A 110 -25.79 -13.86 -37.47
CA TYR A 110 -25.58 -12.44 -37.77
C TYR A 110 -26.69 -11.56 -37.17
N GLU A 111 -27.95 -11.98 -37.33
CA GLU A 111 -29.09 -11.25 -36.77
C GLU A 111 -29.10 -11.28 -35.24
N LEU A 112 -28.71 -12.41 -34.63
CA LEU A 112 -28.53 -12.51 -33.19
C LEU A 112 -27.46 -11.53 -32.69
N PHE A 113 -26.33 -11.44 -33.40
CA PHE A 113 -25.26 -10.50 -33.05
C PHE A 113 -25.71 -9.04 -33.20
N LYS A 114 -26.35 -8.68 -34.33
CA LYS A 114 -26.91 -7.34 -34.55
C LYS A 114 -27.92 -6.97 -33.46
N ARG A 115 -28.83 -7.88 -33.11
CA ARG A 115 -29.81 -7.66 -32.03
C ARG A 115 -29.14 -7.50 -30.67
N SER A 116 -28.08 -8.28 -30.40
CA SER A 116 -27.31 -8.17 -29.16
C SER A 116 -26.62 -6.81 -29.04
N LEU A 117 -26.06 -6.30 -30.14
CA LEU A 117 -25.48 -4.95 -30.20
C LEU A 117 -26.53 -3.88 -29.94
N ILE A 118 -27.72 -3.97 -30.55
CA ILE A 118 -28.82 -3.00 -30.33
C ILE A 118 -29.25 -2.97 -28.87
N LEU A 119 -29.39 -4.13 -28.23
CA LEU A 119 -29.78 -4.20 -26.81
C LEU A 119 -28.66 -3.74 -25.85
N TYR A 120 -27.42 -3.69 -26.34
CA TYR A 120 -26.26 -3.17 -25.61
C TYR A 120 -26.09 -1.65 -25.75
N THR A 121 -26.72 -1.00 -26.74
CA THR A 121 -26.51 0.43 -27.03
C THR A 121 -26.73 1.36 -25.83
N PRO A 122 -27.70 1.15 -24.92
CA PRO A 122 -27.86 2.07 -23.78
C PRO A 122 -26.69 2.00 -22.80
N PHE A 123 -26.10 0.82 -22.62
CA PHE A 123 -24.90 0.64 -21.80
C PHE A 123 -23.69 1.29 -22.47
N LEU A 124 -23.53 1.08 -23.78
CA LEU A 124 -22.47 1.72 -24.56
C LEU A 124 -22.56 3.25 -24.50
N PHE A 125 -23.77 3.82 -24.57
CA PHE A 125 -23.99 5.25 -24.45
C PHE A 125 -23.53 5.79 -23.10
N CYS A 126 -23.86 5.12 -21.99
CA CYS A 126 -23.32 5.49 -20.67
C CYS A 126 -21.78 5.43 -20.63
N SER A 127 -21.18 4.39 -21.22
CA SER A 127 -19.72 4.26 -21.30
C SER A 127 -19.07 5.41 -22.07
N ILE A 128 -19.65 5.81 -23.21
CA ILE A 128 -19.15 6.92 -24.04
C ILE A 128 -19.21 8.25 -23.27
N LEU A 129 -20.30 8.52 -22.56
CA LEU A 129 -20.45 9.75 -21.77
C LEU A 129 -19.35 9.89 -20.69
N VAL A 130 -19.02 8.80 -19.99
CA VAL A 130 -17.95 8.85 -18.98
C VAL A 130 -16.57 8.92 -19.61
N LEU A 131 -16.31 8.21 -20.72
CA LEU A 131 -15.04 8.36 -21.44
C LEU A 131 -14.82 9.80 -21.93
N PHE A 132 -15.88 10.45 -22.41
CA PHE A 132 -15.84 11.85 -22.83
C PHE A 132 -15.46 12.78 -21.66
N ASP A 133 -16.06 12.58 -20.48
CA ASP A 133 -15.75 13.35 -19.27
C ASP A 133 -14.28 13.14 -18.81
N VAL A 134 -13.77 11.91 -18.85
CA VAL A 134 -12.37 11.58 -18.45
C VAL A 134 -11.33 12.17 -19.41
N ILE A 135 -11.66 12.25 -20.70
CA ILE A 135 -10.75 12.79 -21.73
C ILE A 135 -10.72 14.32 -21.69
N ILE A 136 -11.87 14.96 -21.46
CA ILE A 136 -12.00 16.43 -21.53
C ILE A 136 -11.60 17.12 -20.24
N ARG A 137 -11.82 16.49 -19.08
CA ARG A 137 -11.41 17.10 -17.81
C ARG A 137 -9.88 17.23 -17.77
N PRO A 138 -9.37 18.45 -17.47
CA PRO A 138 -7.94 18.65 -17.32
C PRO A 138 -7.41 17.71 -16.22
N GLN A 139 -6.41 16.91 -16.58
CA GLN A 139 -5.76 15.97 -15.68
C GLN A 139 -4.63 16.69 -14.92
N PHE A 140 -4.66 16.64 -13.59
CA PHE A 140 -3.68 17.33 -12.72
C PHE A 140 -2.61 16.37 -12.16
N ASP A 141 -1.37 16.87 -11.99
CA ASP A 141 -0.18 16.20 -11.41
C ASP A 141 0.04 14.75 -11.84
N TYR A 142 -0.20 13.81 -10.91
CA TYR A 142 0.00 12.39 -11.06
C TYR A 142 -0.83 11.83 -12.20
N TYR A 143 -1.99 12.43 -12.45
CA TYR A 143 -2.88 12.04 -13.52
C TYR A 143 -2.58 12.76 -14.83
N GLN A 144 -1.79 13.84 -14.84
CA GLN A 144 -1.45 14.58 -16.06
C GLN A 144 -0.82 13.63 -17.08
N SER A 145 -1.41 13.55 -18.28
CA SER A 145 -1.01 12.62 -19.36
C SER A 145 -1.13 11.13 -19.02
N THR A 146 -1.90 10.76 -17.98
CA THR A 146 -2.07 9.35 -17.60
C THR A 146 -2.73 8.53 -18.69
N TYR A 147 -3.61 9.14 -19.49
CA TYR A 147 -4.32 8.48 -20.59
C TYR A 147 -3.79 8.88 -21.98
N SER A 148 -2.62 9.50 -22.09
CA SER A 148 -2.06 9.86 -23.40
C SER A 148 -1.40 8.63 -24.05
N LEU A 149 -1.83 8.28 -25.26
CA LEU A 149 -1.23 7.18 -26.04
C LEU A 149 0.13 7.56 -26.66
N GLY A 150 0.56 8.84 -26.56
CA GLY A 150 1.89 9.29 -26.98
C GLY A 150 2.15 9.09 -28.48
N ILE A 151 1.13 9.29 -29.32
CA ILE A 151 1.23 9.12 -30.77
C ILE A 151 1.46 10.49 -31.39
N ASP A 152 2.72 10.81 -31.67
CA ASP A 152 3.14 12.09 -32.24
C ASP A 152 3.57 11.96 -33.73
N SER A 153 3.79 10.73 -34.24
CA SER A 153 4.24 10.48 -35.63
C SER A 153 3.90 9.06 -36.15
N LEU A 154 4.02 8.79 -37.45
CA LEU A 154 3.76 7.45 -38.01
C LEU A 154 4.74 6.37 -37.48
N SER A 155 6.02 6.73 -37.28
CA SER A 155 7.01 5.85 -36.66
C SER A 155 6.70 5.59 -35.18
N SER A 156 6.07 6.55 -34.50
CA SER A 156 5.57 6.36 -33.14
C SER A 156 4.45 5.31 -33.08
N ILE A 157 3.65 5.10 -34.13
CA ILE A 157 2.56 4.11 -34.11
C ILE A 157 3.10 2.69 -33.95
N VAL A 158 4.12 2.31 -34.73
CA VAL A 158 4.72 0.97 -34.66
C VAL A 158 5.38 0.77 -33.30
N GLN A 159 6.14 1.75 -32.81
CA GLN A 159 6.73 1.71 -31.47
C GLN A 159 5.67 1.59 -30.38
N THR A 160 4.57 2.35 -30.47
CA THR A 160 3.46 2.30 -29.52
C THR A 160 2.77 0.94 -29.54
N LEU A 161 2.58 0.31 -30.72
CA LEU A 161 2.04 -1.06 -30.81
C LEU A 161 2.97 -2.07 -30.11
N PHE A 162 4.28 -2.02 -30.35
CA PHE A 162 5.24 -2.87 -29.63
C PHE A 162 5.20 -2.62 -28.12
N GLN A 163 5.14 -1.37 -27.69
CA GLN A 163 5.00 -1.02 -26.27
C GLN A 163 3.70 -1.55 -25.68
N LEU A 164 2.58 -1.49 -26.40
CA LEU A 164 1.29 -2.04 -25.95
C LEU A 164 1.36 -3.55 -25.78
N ILE A 165 1.96 -4.27 -26.72
CA ILE A 165 2.17 -5.73 -26.61
C ILE A 165 3.04 -6.04 -25.39
N PHE A 166 4.15 -5.30 -25.20
CA PHE A 166 5.03 -5.50 -24.06
C PHE A 166 4.33 -5.22 -22.73
N LYS A 167 3.51 -4.16 -22.65
CA LYS A 167 2.67 -3.85 -21.49
C LYS A 167 1.66 -4.96 -21.20
N TYR A 168 1.04 -5.55 -22.22
CA TYR A 168 0.16 -6.72 -22.04
C TYR A 168 0.90 -7.92 -21.49
N LEU A 169 2.10 -8.21 -22.00
CA LEU A 169 2.92 -9.31 -21.52
C LEU A 169 3.31 -9.12 -20.05
N ILE A 170 3.72 -7.90 -19.66
CA ILE A 170 3.99 -7.57 -18.25
C ILE A 170 2.73 -7.75 -17.40
N ALA A 171 1.57 -7.25 -17.85
CA ALA A 171 0.33 -7.38 -17.10
C ALA A 171 -0.09 -8.85 -16.95
N PHE A 172 0.13 -9.66 -17.98
CA PHE A 172 -0.14 -11.10 -17.96
C PHE A 172 0.83 -11.82 -17.01
N GLN A 173 2.12 -11.54 -17.11
CA GLN A 173 3.14 -12.05 -16.18
C GLN A 173 2.77 -11.71 -14.73
N TYR A 174 2.34 -10.48 -14.47
CA TYR A 174 1.92 -10.08 -13.14
C TYR A 174 0.73 -10.89 -12.62
N ILE A 175 -0.32 -11.05 -13.43
CA ILE A 175 -1.55 -11.74 -13.03
C ILE A 175 -1.33 -13.22 -12.72
N PHE A 176 -0.48 -13.89 -13.51
CA PHE A 176 -0.29 -15.34 -13.43
C PHE A 176 0.95 -15.77 -12.64
N VAL A 177 2.00 -14.96 -12.61
CA VAL A 177 3.32 -15.35 -12.09
C VAL A 177 3.74 -14.46 -10.93
N ASP A 178 3.93 -13.15 -11.17
CA ASP A 178 4.62 -12.30 -10.20
C ASP A 178 3.86 -12.23 -8.87
N ILE A 179 2.52 -12.15 -8.90
CA ILE A 179 1.74 -12.07 -7.66
C ILE A 179 1.92 -13.31 -6.77
N TYR A 180 2.02 -14.50 -7.35
CA TYR A 180 2.24 -15.75 -6.61
C TYR A 180 3.69 -15.86 -6.15
N TYR A 181 4.64 -15.43 -6.99
CA TYR A 181 6.04 -15.33 -6.60
C TYR A 181 6.22 -14.40 -5.39
N TYR A 182 5.59 -13.22 -5.38
CA TYR A 182 5.63 -12.30 -4.25
C TYR A 182 5.01 -12.90 -2.99
N VAL A 183 3.88 -13.59 -3.12
CA VAL A 183 3.24 -14.29 -1.99
C VAL A 183 4.21 -15.28 -1.33
N VAL A 184 4.92 -16.07 -2.13
CA VAL A 184 5.91 -17.05 -1.66
C VAL A 184 7.15 -16.35 -1.10
N LYS A 185 7.66 -15.33 -1.77
CA LYS A 185 8.81 -14.54 -1.33
C LYS A 185 8.56 -13.92 0.04
N ILE A 186 7.41 -13.27 0.24
CA ILE A 186 7.02 -12.65 1.52
C ILE A 186 6.93 -13.71 2.61
N TYR A 187 6.41 -14.90 2.31
CA TYR A 187 6.36 -16.00 3.27
C TYR A 187 7.74 -16.41 3.77
N PHE A 188 8.72 -16.55 2.88
CA PHE A 188 10.08 -16.93 3.28
C PHE A 188 10.81 -15.83 4.04
N ILE A 189 10.48 -14.57 3.78
CA ILE A 189 11.05 -13.44 4.53
C ILE A 189 10.46 -13.38 5.95
N ASN A 190 9.15 -13.59 6.08
CA ASN A 190 8.42 -13.54 7.35
C ASN A 190 7.70 -14.87 7.62
N PHE A 191 8.48 -15.92 7.90
CA PHE A 191 7.93 -17.25 8.17
C PHE A 191 6.94 -17.23 9.34
N ASN A 192 5.74 -17.78 9.12
CA ASN A 192 4.72 -17.90 10.15
C ASN A 192 4.06 -19.29 10.08
N ALA A 193 4.32 -20.13 11.07
CA ALA A 193 3.77 -21.48 11.13
C ALA A 193 2.23 -21.51 11.18
N ILE A 194 1.60 -20.48 11.75
CA ILE A 194 0.14 -20.36 11.82
C ILE A 194 -0.45 -20.13 10.43
N SER A 195 0.17 -19.29 9.59
CA SER A 195 -0.33 -19.03 8.24
C SER A 195 -0.22 -20.28 7.37
N LEU A 196 0.84 -21.07 7.54
CA LEU A 196 0.99 -22.37 6.87
C LEU A 196 -0.09 -23.37 7.32
N LEU A 197 -0.34 -23.48 8.63
CA LEU A 197 -1.36 -24.38 9.17
C LEU A 197 -2.76 -24.03 8.65
N ILE A 198 -3.13 -22.74 8.64
CA ILE A 198 -4.41 -22.27 8.08
C ILE A 198 -4.52 -22.64 6.59
N SER A 199 -3.46 -22.45 5.81
CA SER A 199 -3.44 -22.81 4.39
C SER A 199 -3.58 -24.31 4.15
N VAL A 200 -2.97 -25.16 4.99
CA VAL A 200 -3.12 -26.61 4.92
C VAL A 200 -4.54 -27.04 5.30
N VAL A 201 -5.13 -26.47 6.35
CA VAL A 201 -6.51 -26.78 6.76
C VAL A 201 -7.51 -26.35 5.69
N ALA A 202 -7.37 -25.14 5.17
CA ALA A 202 -8.25 -24.61 4.12
C ALA A 202 -8.20 -25.46 2.84
N THR A 203 -7.01 -25.88 2.42
CA THR A 203 -6.85 -26.72 1.22
C THR A 203 -7.33 -28.14 1.46
N SER A 204 -7.11 -28.71 2.65
CA SER A 204 -7.63 -30.05 3.00
C SER A 204 -9.17 -30.05 3.03
N PHE A 205 -9.78 -29.01 3.59
CA PHE A 205 -11.23 -28.82 3.61
C PHE A 205 -11.79 -28.63 2.19
N PHE A 206 -11.14 -27.78 1.39
CA PHE A 206 -11.55 -27.55 0.00
C PHE A 206 -11.40 -28.82 -0.83
N TYR A 207 -10.30 -29.55 -0.68
CA TYR A 207 -10.10 -30.84 -1.34
C TYR A 207 -11.22 -31.81 -0.97
N PHE A 208 -11.51 -31.98 0.31
CA PHE A 208 -12.56 -32.92 0.74
C PHE A 208 -13.93 -32.58 0.17
N ILE A 209 -14.35 -31.31 0.21
CA ILE A 209 -15.65 -30.89 -0.32
C ILE A 209 -15.67 -30.91 -1.85
N TYR A 210 -14.68 -30.30 -2.49
CA TYR A 210 -14.69 -30.04 -3.91
C TYR A 210 -14.34 -31.30 -4.72
N PHE A 211 -13.35 -32.06 -4.26
CA PHE A 211 -12.94 -33.30 -4.93
C PHE A 211 -14.02 -34.36 -4.82
N LYS A 212 -14.43 -34.71 -3.58
CA LYS A 212 -15.35 -35.83 -3.32
C LYS A 212 -16.77 -35.55 -3.81
N LYS A 213 -17.26 -34.31 -3.70
CA LYS A 213 -18.66 -34.00 -4.01
C LYS A 213 -18.87 -33.57 -5.46
N ILE A 214 -17.89 -32.89 -6.07
CA ILE A 214 -18.05 -32.24 -7.37
C ILE A 214 -17.19 -32.89 -8.45
N ILE A 215 -15.87 -32.97 -8.26
CA ILE A 215 -14.96 -33.51 -9.30
C ILE A 215 -15.16 -35.01 -9.49
N GLU A 216 -15.35 -35.78 -8.42
CA GLU A 216 -15.54 -37.23 -8.54
C GLU A 216 -16.76 -37.59 -9.40
N ASN A 217 -17.84 -36.81 -9.27
CA ASN A 217 -19.08 -36.97 -10.03
C ASN A 217 -19.04 -36.34 -11.44
N THR A 218 -17.91 -35.74 -11.86
CA THR A 218 -17.78 -35.23 -13.23
C THR A 218 -17.50 -36.35 -14.22
N GLU A 219 -18.29 -36.36 -15.30
CA GLU A 219 -18.10 -37.23 -16.44
C GLU A 219 -17.60 -36.42 -17.65
N CYS A 220 -16.63 -36.98 -18.38
CA CYS A 220 -16.17 -36.41 -19.64
C CYS A 220 -17.20 -36.66 -20.74
N ARG A 221 -17.75 -35.59 -21.31
CA ARG A 221 -18.67 -35.65 -22.46
C ARG A 221 -18.07 -34.92 -23.66
N LYS A 222 -18.15 -35.51 -24.85
CA LYS A 222 -17.62 -34.92 -26.10
C LYS A 222 -18.25 -33.55 -26.39
N ASP A 223 -19.55 -33.38 -26.17
CA ASP A 223 -20.25 -32.10 -26.39
C ASP A 223 -19.73 -30.96 -25.51
N ASN A 224 -19.23 -31.30 -24.31
CA ASN A 224 -18.66 -30.32 -23.40
C ASN A 224 -17.28 -29.82 -23.86
N GLU A 225 -16.55 -30.57 -24.72
CA GLU A 225 -15.24 -30.16 -25.20
C GLU A 225 -15.31 -28.90 -26.07
N ILE A 226 -16.18 -28.90 -27.08
CA ILE A 226 -16.40 -27.75 -27.98
C ILE A 226 -16.92 -26.55 -27.19
N PHE A 227 -17.81 -26.81 -26.22
CA PHE A 227 -18.35 -25.79 -25.33
C PHE A 227 -17.25 -25.10 -24.51
N TYR A 228 -16.41 -25.86 -23.80
CA TYR A 228 -15.32 -25.27 -23.01
C TYR A 228 -14.25 -24.62 -23.89
N LYS A 229 -13.93 -25.16 -25.07
CA LYS A 229 -13.02 -24.51 -26.03
C LYS A 229 -13.48 -23.10 -26.38
N ARG A 230 -14.78 -22.94 -26.72
CA ARG A 230 -15.37 -21.63 -27.03
C ARG A 230 -15.32 -20.70 -25.83
N LEU A 231 -15.68 -21.19 -24.65
CA LEU A 231 -15.61 -20.41 -23.42
C LEU A 231 -14.18 -19.94 -23.10
N THR A 232 -13.17 -20.80 -23.29
CA THR A 232 -11.77 -20.41 -23.09
C THR A 232 -11.38 -19.26 -24.00
N LEU A 233 -11.72 -19.33 -25.30
CA LEU A 233 -11.46 -18.24 -26.25
C LEU A 233 -12.17 -16.94 -25.86
N ILE A 234 -13.44 -17.02 -25.47
CA ILE A 234 -14.21 -15.86 -25.00
C ILE A 234 -13.61 -15.26 -23.73
N SER A 235 -13.17 -16.10 -22.79
CA SER A 235 -12.55 -15.63 -21.55
C SER A 235 -11.18 -14.98 -21.78
N ILE A 236 -10.41 -15.40 -22.79
CA ILE A 236 -9.18 -14.70 -23.21
C ILE A 236 -9.51 -13.30 -23.71
N LEU A 237 -10.53 -13.14 -24.56
CA LEU A 237 -10.96 -11.83 -25.04
C LEU A 237 -11.38 -10.91 -23.89
N ILE A 238 -12.20 -11.42 -22.96
CA ILE A 238 -12.63 -10.66 -21.78
C ILE A 238 -11.42 -10.28 -20.90
N LEU A 239 -10.44 -11.18 -20.76
CA LEU A 239 -9.22 -10.91 -20.00
C LEU A 239 -8.39 -9.79 -20.64
N ILE A 240 -8.16 -9.84 -21.95
CA ILE A 240 -7.45 -8.80 -22.71
C ILE A 240 -8.16 -7.45 -22.54
N CYS A 241 -9.48 -7.41 -22.72
CA CYS A 241 -10.26 -6.19 -22.53
C CYS A 241 -10.19 -5.68 -21.08
N SER A 242 -10.30 -6.55 -20.08
CA SER A 242 -10.20 -6.15 -18.67
C SER A 242 -8.82 -5.63 -18.27
N LEU A 243 -7.78 -5.98 -19.03
CA LEU A 243 -6.42 -5.47 -18.87
C LEU A 243 -6.19 -4.14 -19.60
N PHE A 244 -7.10 -3.72 -20.48
CA PHE A 244 -6.96 -2.50 -21.26
C PHE A 244 -6.73 -1.21 -20.43
N PRO A 245 -7.37 -1.01 -19.25
CA PRO A 245 -7.04 0.11 -18.38
C PRO A 245 -5.54 0.22 -18.08
N TYR A 246 -4.82 -0.89 -17.94
CA TYR A 246 -3.37 -0.89 -17.70
C TYR A 246 -2.58 -0.32 -18.86
N LEU A 247 -3.05 -0.49 -20.09
CA LEU A 247 -2.40 0.07 -21.26
C LEU A 247 -2.50 1.57 -21.29
N LEU A 248 -3.72 2.06 -21.00
CA LEU A 248 -4.03 3.47 -20.97
C LEU A 248 -3.21 4.14 -19.89
N THR A 249 -3.15 3.55 -18.69
CA THR A 249 -2.30 4.06 -17.62
C THR A 249 -0.81 3.86 -17.92
N ARG A 250 0.03 4.83 -17.57
CA ARG A 250 1.50 4.71 -17.74
C ARG A 250 2.19 3.85 -16.67
N GLY A 251 1.50 2.92 -16.00
CA GLY A 251 2.03 2.17 -14.86
C GLY A 251 1.73 0.67 -14.91
N PRO A 252 2.68 -0.22 -14.56
CA PRO A 252 2.43 -1.66 -14.52
C PRO A 252 1.46 -2.03 -13.38
N ALA A 253 0.80 -3.18 -13.55
CA ALA A 253 0.08 -3.82 -12.46
C ALA A 253 1.04 -4.06 -11.30
N THR A 254 0.71 -3.52 -10.14
CA THR A 254 1.53 -3.64 -8.94
C THR A 254 0.66 -3.95 -7.74
N ILE A 255 1.26 -4.60 -6.76
CA ILE A 255 0.65 -4.87 -5.47
C ILE A 255 0.23 -3.54 -4.81
N GLY A 256 -0.91 -3.52 -4.11
CA GLY A 256 -1.41 -2.32 -3.45
C GLY A 256 -2.26 -1.43 -4.37
N VAL A 257 -1.95 -0.13 -4.46
CA VAL A 257 -2.84 0.85 -5.12
C VAL A 257 -2.96 0.65 -6.64
N GLY A 258 -1.93 0.10 -7.30
CA GLY A 258 -1.99 -0.29 -8.71
C GLY A 258 -2.88 -1.50 -8.99
N SER A 259 -3.25 -2.27 -7.96
CA SER A 259 -4.02 -3.52 -8.10
C SER A 259 -5.51 -3.32 -8.33
N ARG A 260 -6.03 -2.08 -8.26
CA ARG A 260 -7.46 -1.80 -8.51
C ARG A 260 -7.94 -2.27 -9.89
N HIS A 261 -7.06 -2.20 -10.90
CA HIS A 261 -7.34 -2.70 -12.24
C HIS A 261 -7.18 -4.24 -12.31
N ALA A 262 -6.35 -4.84 -11.44
CA ALA A 262 -6.17 -6.29 -11.31
C ALA A 262 -7.41 -6.90 -10.66
N LEU A 263 -8.04 -6.19 -9.72
CA LEU A 263 -9.31 -6.59 -9.12
C LEU A 263 -10.36 -6.82 -10.21
N LEU A 264 -10.44 -5.94 -11.20
CA LEU A 264 -11.39 -6.09 -12.30
C LEU A 264 -11.03 -7.29 -13.19
N ALA A 265 -9.74 -7.41 -13.55
CA ALA A 265 -9.22 -8.52 -14.33
C ALA A 265 -9.31 -9.88 -13.59
N SER A 266 -9.41 -9.89 -12.26
CA SER A 266 -9.44 -11.12 -11.45
C SER A 266 -10.66 -11.99 -11.74
N PHE A 267 -11.80 -11.38 -12.09
CA PHE A 267 -12.98 -12.12 -12.55
C PHE A 267 -12.68 -12.83 -13.87
N SER A 268 -12.12 -12.11 -14.86
CA SER A 268 -11.74 -12.65 -16.16
C SER A 268 -10.69 -13.76 -16.03
N TYR A 269 -9.70 -13.56 -15.15
CA TYR A 269 -8.67 -14.54 -14.81
C TYR A 269 -9.28 -15.82 -14.23
N ALA A 270 -10.14 -15.70 -13.21
CA ALA A 270 -10.77 -16.84 -12.57
C ALA A 270 -11.66 -17.61 -13.56
N PHE A 271 -12.38 -16.89 -14.43
CA PHE A 271 -13.22 -17.47 -15.46
C PHE A 271 -12.40 -18.19 -16.53
N PHE A 272 -11.30 -17.58 -16.99
CA PHE A 272 -10.36 -18.19 -17.95
C PHE A 272 -9.68 -19.44 -17.39
N LEU A 273 -9.16 -19.38 -16.17
CA LEU A 273 -8.50 -20.53 -15.56
C LEU A 273 -9.51 -21.69 -15.38
N SER A 274 -10.75 -21.37 -15.04
CA SER A 274 -11.81 -22.38 -14.91
C SER A 274 -12.18 -23.04 -16.23
N SER A 275 -12.40 -22.24 -17.28
CA SER A 275 -12.74 -22.75 -18.61
C SER A 275 -11.59 -23.56 -19.22
N LEU A 276 -10.35 -23.11 -19.03
CA LEU A 276 -9.15 -23.82 -19.47
C LEU A 276 -8.98 -25.18 -18.77
N LEU A 277 -9.09 -25.23 -17.45
CA LEU A 277 -8.96 -26.49 -16.70
C LEU A 277 -10.02 -27.51 -17.13
N LEU A 278 -11.28 -27.08 -17.30
CA LEU A 278 -12.37 -27.94 -17.76
C LEU A 278 -12.20 -28.37 -19.24
N PHE A 279 -11.66 -27.48 -20.08
CA PHE A 279 -11.32 -27.82 -21.46
C PHE A 279 -10.22 -28.90 -21.51
N LEU A 280 -9.12 -28.72 -20.77
CA LEU A 280 -8.00 -29.66 -20.71
C LEU A 280 -8.41 -31.01 -20.10
N PHE A 281 -9.27 -30.99 -19.08
CA PHE A 281 -9.87 -32.19 -18.50
C PHE A 281 -10.70 -32.96 -19.53
N ASN A 282 -11.56 -32.28 -20.28
CA ASN A 282 -12.38 -32.92 -21.31
C ASN A 282 -11.56 -33.42 -22.51
N LYS A 283 -10.45 -32.74 -22.83
CA LYS A 283 -9.46 -33.22 -23.81
C LYS A 283 -8.61 -34.39 -23.32
N LYS A 284 -8.82 -34.86 -22.08
CA LYS A 284 -8.05 -35.91 -21.41
C LYS A 284 -6.56 -35.59 -21.21
N PHE A 285 -6.16 -34.32 -21.32
CA PHE A 285 -4.81 -33.88 -20.93
C PHE A 285 -4.64 -33.85 -19.41
N LEU A 286 -5.72 -33.62 -18.67
CA LEU A 286 -5.73 -33.68 -17.20
C LEU A 286 -6.61 -34.84 -16.73
N ASN A 287 -6.08 -35.65 -15.81
CA ASN A 287 -6.91 -36.61 -15.05
C ASN A 287 -7.53 -35.93 -13.81
N LYS A 288 -8.53 -36.57 -13.18
CA LYS A 288 -9.23 -36.02 -12.01
C LYS A 288 -8.26 -35.64 -10.87
N LYS A 289 -7.26 -36.49 -10.60
CA LYS A 289 -6.26 -36.27 -9.54
C LYS A 289 -5.40 -35.04 -9.82
N LEU A 290 -4.83 -34.93 -11.01
CA LEU A 290 -3.98 -33.81 -11.41
C LEU A 290 -4.75 -32.48 -11.43
N MET A 291 -5.98 -32.47 -11.96
CA MET A 291 -6.83 -31.28 -11.94
C MET A 291 -7.08 -30.81 -10.50
N ALA A 292 -7.37 -31.73 -9.59
CA ALA A 292 -7.58 -31.42 -8.18
C ALA A 292 -6.30 -30.90 -7.51
N THR A 293 -5.15 -31.50 -7.79
CA THR A 293 -3.85 -31.05 -7.28
C THR A 293 -3.53 -29.62 -7.73
N ILE A 294 -3.75 -29.29 -9.02
CA ILE A 294 -3.52 -27.94 -9.54
C ILE A 294 -4.42 -26.93 -8.82
N ILE A 295 -5.72 -27.22 -8.70
CA ILE A 295 -6.68 -26.33 -8.01
C ILE A 295 -6.26 -26.14 -6.54
N ASN A 296 -5.88 -27.22 -5.85
CA ASN A 296 -5.45 -27.15 -4.46
C ASN A 296 -4.17 -26.34 -4.28
N LEU A 297 -3.18 -26.46 -5.17
CA LEU A 297 -1.96 -25.66 -5.12
C LEU A 297 -2.26 -24.17 -5.29
N ILE A 298 -3.14 -23.83 -6.24
CA ILE A 298 -3.56 -22.44 -6.45
C ILE A 298 -4.24 -21.90 -5.19
N ILE A 299 -5.15 -22.67 -4.58
CA ILE A 299 -5.83 -22.28 -3.34
C ILE A 299 -4.83 -22.18 -2.17
N PHE A 300 -3.88 -23.11 -2.06
CA PHE A 300 -2.85 -23.12 -1.02
C PHE A 300 -2.06 -21.82 -1.01
N PHE A 301 -1.45 -21.49 -2.15
CA PHE A 301 -0.66 -20.26 -2.28
C PHE A 301 -1.54 -19.02 -2.14
N SER A 302 -2.79 -19.08 -2.62
CA SER A 302 -3.74 -17.98 -2.47
C SER A 302 -4.06 -17.67 -1.00
N VAL A 303 -4.42 -18.67 -0.20
CA VAL A 303 -4.71 -18.52 1.23
C VAL A 303 -3.46 -18.11 2.01
N LEU A 304 -2.30 -18.68 1.66
CA LEU A 304 -1.01 -18.28 2.24
C LEU A 304 -0.75 -16.79 2.00
N GLY A 305 -0.98 -16.33 0.77
CA GLY A 305 -0.88 -14.92 0.39
C GLY A 305 -1.81 -14.04 1.20
N CYS A 306 -3.09 -14.42 1.34
CA CYS A 306 -4.06 -13.66 2.14
C CYS A 306 -3.57 -13.45 3.57
N ASN A 307 -3.08 -14.51 4.23
CA ASN A 307 -2.58 -14.43 5.60
C ASN A 307 -1.34 -13.53 5.71
N ASN A 308 -0.41 -13.66 4.76
CA ASN A 308 0.78 -12.81 4.72
C ASN A 308 0.41 -11.35 4.53
N THR A 309 -0.55 -11.09 3.64
CA THR A 309 -1.04 -9.74 3.37
C THR A 309 -1.78 -9.15 4.56
N ILE A 310 -2.60 -9.92 5.30
CA ILE A 310 -3.20 -9.47 6.55
C ILE A 310 -2.12 -9.07 7.58
N ASN A 311 -1.08 -9.88 7.73
CA ASN A 311 0.03 -9.57 8.63
C ASN A 311 0.78 -8.32 8.19
N ALA A 312 1.01 -8.14 6.89
CA ALA A 312 1.59 -6.92 6.34
C ALA A 312 0.71 -5.70 6.64
N TYR A 313 -0.60 -5.75 6.36
CA TYR A 313 -1.56 -4.69 6.69
C TYR A 313 -1.56 -4.35 8.19
N LYS A 314 -1.47 -5.36 9.05
CA LYS A 314 -1.42 -5.17 10.51
C LYS A 314 -0.12 -4.47 10.94
N ASN A 315 1.02 -4.88 10.38
CA ASN A 315 2.31 -4.28 10.68
C ASN A 315 2.39 -2.83 10.18
N ASP A 316 1.94 -2.58 8.96
CA ASP A 316 1.89 -1.24 8.35
C ASP A 316 0.97 -0.31 9.16
N TRP A 317 -0.20 -0.80 9.59
CA TRP A 317 -1.09 -0.05 10.48
C TRP A 317 -0.43 0.28 11.82
N GLY A 318 0.31 -0.66 12.40
CA GLY A 318 1.09 -0.43 13.61
C GLY A 318 2.13 0.68 13.43
N GLN A 319 2.90 0.65 12.34
CA GLN A 319 3.90 1.67 12.03
C GLN A 319 3.26 3.04 11.80
N LEU A 320 2.15 3.12 11.06
CA LEU A 320 1.43 4.37 10.82
C LEU A 320 0.87 4.95 12.11
N LYS A 321 0.32 4.09 12.97
CA LYS A 321 -0.18 4.47 14.30
C LYS A 321 0.95 5.01 15.17
N ASP A 322 2.09 4.33 15.20
CA ASP A 322 3.27 4.76 15.95
C ASP A 322 3.81 6.10 15.42
N PHE A 323 3.85 6.27 14.09
CA PHE A 323 4.26 7.52 13.45
C PHE A 323 3.39 8.69 13.92
N TYR A 324 2.06 8.60 13.78
CA TYR A 324 1.17 9.71 14.16
C TYR A 324 1.18 9.97 15.67
N TRP A 325 1.35 8.93 16.47
CA TRP A 325 1.48 9.09 17.92
C TRP A 325 2.71 9.89 18.32
N GLN A 326 3.87 9.51 17.77
CA GLN A 326 5.12 10.21 18.02
C GLN A 326 5.07 11.62 17.42
N PHE A 327 4.44 11.79 16.26
CA PHE A 327 4.26 13.09 15.63
C PHE A 327 3.50 14.05 16.56
N LEU A 328 2.37 13.62 17.11
CA LEU A 328 1.48 14.47 17.89
C LEU A 328 2.03 14.92 19.23
N TRP A 329 2.77 14.07 19.97
CA TRP A 329 3.37 14.52 21.23
C TRP A 329 4.62 15.38 21.01
N ARG A 330 5.32 15.21 19.88
CA ARG A 330 6.54 15.97 19.56
C ARG A 330 6.19 17.32 18.96
N VAL A 331 5.12 17.37 18.19
CA VAL A 331 4.63 18.55 17.50
C VAL A 331 3.20 18.81 17.96
N PRO A 332 2.97 19.23 19.22
CA PRO A 332 1.60 19.41 19.73
C PRO A 332 0.82 20.47 18.96
N ASP A 333 1.52 21.39 18.31
CA ASP A 333 0.95 22.42 17.44
C ASP A 333 1.76 22.55 16.15
N LEU A 334 1.07 22.75 15.03
CA LEU A 334 1.68 22.93 13.71
C LEU A 334 1.47 24.36 13.25
N LYS A 335 2.53 24.96 12.68
CA LYS A 335 2.40 26.27 12.03
C LYS A 335 1.38 26.19 10.88
N ASP A 336 0.57 27.23 10.72
CA ASP A 336 -0.41 27.30 9.63
C ASP A 336 0.26 27.08 8.27
N LYS A 337 -0.43 26.34 7.38
CA LYS A 337 0.12 25.96 6.05
C LYS A 337 1.44 25.21 6.13
N ALA A 338 1.65 24.40 7.17
CA ALA A 338 2.77 23.47 7.25
C ALA A 338 2.78 22.49 6.07
N TYR A 339 3.95 22.23 5.52
CA TYR A 339 4.19 21.22 4.50
C TYR A 339 5.12 20.14 5.05
N VAL A 340 4.55 18.97 5.35
CA VAL A 340 5.26 17.87 6.01
C VAL A 340 5.69 16.83 4.99
N LEU A 341 7.00 16.68 4.82
CA LEU A 341 7.59 15.55 4.10
C LEU A 341 7.75 14.37 5.03
N ILE A 342 7.14 13.24 4.69
CA ILE A 342 7.11 12.05 5.53
C ILE A 342 7.98 10.94 4.92
N ASP A 343 8.95 10.45 5.67
CA ASP A 343 9.79 9.31 5.35
C ASP A 343 9.47 8.16 6.33
N LEU A 344 8.78 7.13 5.86
CA LEU A 344 8.42 5.94 6.63
C LEU A 344 9.35 4.78 6.28
N PRO A 345 9.58 3.83 7.21
CA PRO A 345 10.49 2.73 6.96
C PRO A 345 9.95 1.85 5.82
N ARG A 346 10.86 1.43 4.95
CA ARG A 346 10.55 0.76 3.68
C ARG A 346 10.27 -0.73 3.83
N HIS A 347 10.06 -1.24 5.04
CA HIS A 347 9.95 -2.67 5.30
C HIS A 347 8.71 -3.23 4.58
N GLU A 348 8.96 -3.75 3.38
CA GLU A 348 8.15 -4.72 2.65
C GLU A 348 6.78 -4.28 2.15
N SER A 349 6.32 -3.06 2.43
CA SER A 349 5.03 -2.56 1.96
C SER A 349 5.09 -2.07 0.50
N HIS A 350 5.31 -2.97 -0.46
CA HIS A 350 4.88 -2.73 -1.85
C HIS A 350 3.37 -2.36 -1.91
N TYR A 351 2.60 -2.75 -0.88
CA TYR A 351 1.17 -2.54 -0.70
C TYR A 351 0.74 -1.09 -0.41
N PHE A 352 1.53 -0.32 0.35
CA PHE A 352 1.17 1.02 0.85
C PHE A 352 2.04 2.15 0.30
N LYS A 353 2.43 2.05 -0.98
CA LYS A 353 2.71 3.27 -1.70
C LYS A 353 1.42 4.12 -1.65
N PRO A 354 1.38 5.43 -1.34
CA PRO A 354 1.82 6.23 -0.18
C PRO A 354 0.64 7.06 0.42
N TYR A 355 -0.60 6.70 0.09
CA TYR A 355 -1.81 7.54 0.27
C TYR A 355 -2.26 7.79 1.71
N PHE A 356 -1.82 6.99 2.69
CA PHE A 356 -2.25 7.17 4.08
C PHE A 356 -1.41 8.19 4.86
N ALA A 357 -0.19 8.45 4.42
CA ALA A 357 0.63 9.54 4.95
C ALA A 357 0.23 10.90 4.34
N ASP A 358 -0.61 10.90 3.30
CA ASP A 358 -1.02 12.13 2.61
C ASP A 358 -2.05 12.92 3.42
N PHE A 359 -1.97 14.25 3.27
CA PHE A 359 -2.90 15.34 3.62
C PHE A 359 -3.99 15.08 4.67
N SER A 360 -4.88 14.11 4.43
CA SER A 360 -6.01 13.76 5.29
C SER A 360 -5.63 13.45 6.73
N GLY A 361 -4.57 12.65 6.97
CA GLY A 361 -4.19 12.26 8.32
C GLY A 361 -3.76 13.45 9.17
N ILE A 362 -2.92 14.33 8.64
CA ILE A 362 -2.46 15.53 9.36
C ILE A 362 -3.63 16.47 9.64
N ASN A 363 -4.52 16.74 8.68
CA ASN A 363 -5.63 17.65 8.92
C ASN A 363 -6.73 17.09 9.86
N ILE A 364 -6.81 15.77 10.02
CA ILE A 364 -7.66 15.16 11.06
C ILE A 364 -7.12 15.51 12.46
N PHE A 365 -5.80 15.48 12.63
CA PHE A 365 -5.17 15.75 13.93
C PHE A 365 -4.92 17.23 14.22
N TYR A 366 -4.74 18.05 13.17
CA TYR A 366 -4.53 19.50 13.25
C TYR A 366 -5.63 20.22 12.43
N PRO A 367 -6.89 20.20 12.91
CA PRO A 367 -7.99 20.87 12.23
C PRO A 367 -7.85 22.40 12.35
N LYS A 368 -8.33 23.15 11.33
CA LYS A 368 -8.46 24.61 11.45
C LYS A 368 -9.66 24.94 12.36
N LYS A 369 -9.52 25.99 13.19
CA LYS A 369 -10.59 26.47 14.08
C LYS A 369 -11.89 26.88 13.37
N ASN A 370 -11.84 27.20 12.07
CA ASN A 370 -12.98 27.74 11.31
C ASN A 370 -13.70 26.72 10.40
N GLY A 371 -13.41 25.42 10.53
CA GLY A 371 -14.10 24.39 9.75
C GLY A 371 -13.50 24.07 8.37
N ASP A 372 -12.44 24.77 7.92
CA ASP A 372 -11.65 24.28 6.79
C ASP A 372 -10.87 23.03 7.22
N ILE A 373 -11.15 21.91 6.56
CA ILE A 373 -10.49 20.61 6.80
C ILE A 373 -9.11 20.57 6.12
N SER A 374 -8.67 21.65 5.49
CA SER A 374 -7.57 21.66 4.53
C SER A 374 -6.56 22.79 4.76
N ASN A 375 -5.81 22.74 5.86
CA ASN A 375 -4.82 23.79 6.20
C ASN A 375 -3.37 23.32 6.06
N HIS A 376 -3.09 22.05 6.33
CA HIS A 376 -1.74 21.49 6.31
C HIS A 376 -1.57 20.51 5.17
N TYR A 377 -0.36 20.39 4.64
CA TYR A 377 -0.05 19.47 3.56
C TYR A 377 0.95 18.43 4.04
N ALA A 378 0.73 17.18 3.64
CA ALA A 378 1.61 16.08 3.97
C ALA A 378 1.85 15.27 2.71
N LYS A 379 3.11 14.88 2.46
CA LYS A 379 3.46 14.08 1.31
C LYS A 379 4.60 13.12 1.65
N ALA A 380 4.47 11.87 1.22
CA ALA A 380 5.55 10.91 1.34
C ALA A 380 6.77 11.33 0.50
N VAL A 381 7.98 11.27 1.06
CA VAL A 381 9.24 11.65 0.38
C VAL A 381 9.41 10.91 -0.95
N GLN A 382 9.00 9.63 -1.01
CA GLN A 382 9.03 8.84 -2.24
C GLN A 382 8.11 9.39 -3.34
N MET A 383 6.94 9.95 -2.99
CA MET A 383 6.03 10.58 -3.96
C MET A 383 6.49 11.95 -4.37
N SER A 384 7.15 12.70 -3.50
CA SER A 384 7.69 14.00 -3.84
C SER A 384 8.78 13.89 -4.90
N LEU A 385 9.49 12.75 -4.92
CA LEU A 385 10.77 12.61 -5.62
C LEU A 385 10.81 11.48 -6.66
N ASN A 386 9.68 10.89 -7.05
CA ASN A 386 9.61 10.04 -8.23
C ASN A 386 9.96 10.86 -9.49
N GLU A 387 10.60 10.29 -10.52
CA GLU A 387 11.05 11.02 -11.74
C GLU A 387 9.95 11.88 -12.39
N ARG A 388 8.68 11.53 -12.18
CA ARG A 388 7.47 12.24 -12.65
C ARG A 388 7.14 13.53 -11.88
N SER A 389 7.61 13.69 -10.64
CA SER A 389 7.32 14.83 -9.76
C SER A 389 8.59 15.51 -9.20
N SER A 390 9.74 14.82 -9.25
CA SER A 390 11.02 15.30 -8.72
C SER A 390 11.54 16.53 -9.45
N ARG A 391 11.30 16.62 -10.77
CA ARG A 391 11.71 17.79 -11.57
C ARG A 391 11.04 19.08 -11.07
N PHE A 392 9.78 19.01 -10.66
CA PHE A 392 9.05 20.16 -10.16
C PHE A 392 9.42 20.49 -8.70
N PHE A 393 9.40 19.49 -7.81
CA PHE A 393 9.62 19.74 -6.38
C PHE A 393 11.05 20.24 -6.06
N LEU A 394 12.09 19.69 -6.69
CA LEU A 394 13.48 20.11 -6.44
C LEU A 394 13.84 21.43 -7.12
N GLN A 395 13.24 21.77 -8.27
CA GLN A 395 13.45 23.07 -8.91
C GLN A 395 12.78 24.20 -8.13
N ASP A 396 11.61 23.95 -7.54
CA ASP A 396 10.85 24.97 -6.80
C ASP A 396 11.27 25.12 -5.33
N ILE A 397 11.94 24.15 -4.70
CA ILE A 397 12.45 24.26 -3.31
C ILE A 397 13.37 25.46 -3.08
N ASN A 398 14.04 25.95 -4.12
CA ASN A 398 14.90 27.13 -4.04
C ASN A 398 14.12 28.46 -4.07
N LYS A 399 12.84 28.43 -4.41
CA LYS A 399 11.95 29.61 -4.38
C LYS A 399 11.44 29.87 -2.96
N ALA A 400 11.07 31.12 -2.69
CA ALA A 400 10.52 31.52 -1.39
C ALA A 400 9.14 30.90 -1.13
N GLU A 401 8.35 30.74 -2.19
CA GLU A 401 7.05 30.06 -2.20
C GLU A 401 7.10 28.91 -3.19
N VAL A 402 6.73 27.73 -2.72
CA VAL A 402 6.70 26.49 -3.51
C VAL A 402 5.25 26.26 -3.92
N HIS A 403 5.02 26.23 -5.23
CA HIS A 403 3.71 25.90 -5.80
C HIS A 403 3.72 24.44 -6.25
N HIS A 404 2.73 23.67 -5.81
CA HIS A 404 2.53 22.30 -6.26
C HIS A 404 1.04 22.10 -6.49
N ASN A 405 0.65 21.57 -7.65
CA ASN A 405 -0.73 21.18 -7.85
C ASN A 405 -1.10 19.98 -6.96
N SER A 406 -2.33 19.90 -6.47
CA SER A 406 -2.79 18.74 -5.72
C SER A 406 -4.18 18.33 -6.21
N TYR A 407 -4.65 17.17 -5.75
CA TYR A 407 -6.02 16.71 -5.99
C TYR A 407 -7.00 17.62 -5.22
N GLY A 408 -7.32 18.78 -5.80
CA GLY A 408 -8.07 19.86 -5.15
C GLY A 408 -7.64 21.28 -5.55
N GLY A 409 -6.54 21.44 -6.29
CA GLY A 409 -6.06 22.73 -6.80
C GLY A 409 -4.60 23.00 -6.49
N LEU A 410 -4.13 24.20 -6.85
CA LEU A 410 -2.76 24.65 -6.65
C LEU A 410 -2.51 24.92 -5.16
N VAL A 411 -1.59 24.16 -4.57
CA VAL A 411 -1.11 24.33 -3.20
C VAL A 411 0.10 25.24 -3.24
N SER A 412 0.09 26.31 -2.44
CA SER A 412 1.28 27.09 -2.17
C SER A 412 1.67 26.99 -0.71
N PHE A 413 2.95 26.78 -0.46
CA PHE A 413 3.50 26.83 0.88
C PHE A 413 4.81 27.61 0.88
N LYS A 414 5.05 28.34 1.97
CA LYS A 414 6.32 29.02 2.17
C LYS A 414 7.35 28.01 2.62
N LYS A 415 8.59 28.16 2.15
CA LYS A 415 9.73 27.31 2.54
C LYS A 415 9.92 27.24 4.06
N GLU A 416 9.68 28.35 4.75
CA GLU A 416 9.72 28.44 6.21
C GLU A 416 8.69 27.56 6.95
N ASN A 417 7.69 27.00 6.26
CA ASN A 417 6.68 26.12 6.84
C ASN A 417 6.91 24.64 6.49
N MET A 418 8.04 24.33 5.85
CA MET A 418 8.41 22.96 5.50
C MET A 418 8.95 22.20 6.72
N ILE A 419 8.48 20.97 6.93
CA ILE A 419 8.92 20.07 8.00
C ILE A 419 9.28 18.73 7.36
N ILE A 420 10.39 18.12 7.79
CA ILE A 420 10.74 16.76 7.38
C ILE A 420 10.59 15.85 8.60
N ALA A 421 9.83 14.77 8.45
CA ALA A 421 9.56 13.78 9.49
C ALA A 421 10.02 12.40 8.99
N SER A 422 11.00 11.78 9.63
CA SER A 422 11.53 10.47 9.24
C SER A 422 11.48 9.46 10.38
N MET A 423 10.95 8.27 10.10
CA MET A 423 10.87 7.15 11.02
C MET A 423 11.66 5.96 10.46
N SER A 424 12.96 6.12 10.27
CA SER A 424 13.84 5.06 9.76
C SER A 424 14.18 4.03 10.86
N ASN A 425 13.38 2.95 10.94
CA ASN A 425 13.53 1.75 11.80
C ASN A 425 13.62 1.99 13.32
N SER A 426 13.44 3.22 13.78
CA SER A 426 13.66 3.66 15.16
C SER A 426 12.66 4.77 15.51
N CYS A 427 12.93 5.60 16.50
CA CYS A 427 12.03 6.68 16.88
C CYS A 427 11.94 7.77 15.78
N LEU A 428 10.76 8.37 15.63
CA LEU A 428 10.50 9.49 14.72
C LEU A 428 11.48 10.63 14.97
N ARG A 429 12.06 11.18 13.89
CA ARG A 429 13.02 12.29 13.84
C ARG A 429 12.47 13.44 13.01
N PHE A 430 12.84 14.66 13.35
CA PHE A 430 12.41 15.86 12.64
C PHE A 430 13.56 16.75 12.15
N ASN A 431 13.38 17.40 11.00
CA ASN A 431 14.25 18.44 10.46
C ASN A 431 15.75 18.07 10.56
N ASP A 432 16.51 18.76 11.40
CA ASP A 432 17.96 18.56 11.57
C ASP A 432 18.34 17.20 12.20
N GLU A 433 17.40 16.53 12.85
CA GLU A 433 17.56 15.15 13.33
C GLU A 433 17.49 14.13 12.19
N VAL A 434 16.87 14.50 11.05
CA VAL A 434 16.75 13.63 9.88
C VAL A 434 18.08 13.58 9.15
N LYS A 435 18.84 12.53 9.39
CA LYS A 435 20.11 12.27 8.68
C LYS A 435 19.94 11.21 7.61
N ASN A 436 20.92 11.10 6.72
CA ASN A 436 21.00 9.98 5.78
C ASN A 436 21.20 8.67 6.54
N THR A 437 20.09 7.98 6.79
CA THR A 437 20.12 6.57 7.17
C THR A 437 20.23 5.73 5.90
N ASN A 438 20.87 4.55 6.00
CA ASN A 438 20.81 3.52 4.96
C ASN A 438 19.35 3.07 4.78
N ARG A 439 18.56 3.81 3.98
CA ARG A 439 17.12 3.58 3.78
C ARG A 439 16.85 2.24 3.12
N CYS A 440 17.84 1.71 2.43
CA CYS A 440 17.79 0.46 1.69
C CYS A 440 19.01 -0.34 2.15
N SER A 441 18.84 -1.26 3.10
CA SER A 441 19.90 -2.20 3.46
C SER A 441 20.26 -3.00 2.21
N SER A 442 21.51 -2.87 1.74
CA SER A 442 22.02 -3.46 0.51
C SER A 442 21.93 -5.00 0.45
N GLN A 443 21.73 -5.67 1.58
CA GLN A 443 21.78 -7.13 1.66
C GLN A 443 20.50 -7.88 1.25
N ARG A 444 19.34 -7.24 1.09
CA ARG A 444 18.07 -7.95 0.77
C ARG A 444 17.51 -7.72 -0.63
N HIS A 445 18.08 -6.81 -1.41
CA HIS A 445 17.63 -6.53 -2.78
C HIS A 445 18.74 -6.91 -3.74
N GLN A 446 19.01 -8.22 -3.86
CA GLN A 446 19.79 -8.72 -4.99
C GLN A 446 19.08 -8.31 -6.28
N ILE A 447 19.82 -7.55 -7.08
CA ILE A 447 19.45 -7.02 -8.38
C ILE A 447 19.16 -8.21 -9.29
N ILE A 448 17.88 -8.47 -9.57
CA ILE A 448 17.45 -9.31 -10.69
C ILE A 448 17.11 -8.34 -11.82
N ASN A 449 17.74 -8.53 -12.97
CA ASN A 449 17.89 -7.57 -14.08
C ASN A 449 16.62 -7.00 -14.74
N HIS A 450 15.41 -7.19 -14.18
CA HIS A 450 14.16 -6.70 -14.76
C HIS A 450 13.15 -6.10 -13.76
N GLU A 451 13.51 -5.91 -12.47
CA GLU A 451 12.75 -5.02 -11.57
C GLU A 451 13.24 -3.56 -11.68
N PRO A 452 12.37 -2.57 -11.45
CA PRO A 452 12.74 -1.16 -11.59
C PRO A 452 13.93 -0.86 -10.67
N ARG A 453 14.92 -0.12 -11.20
CA ARG A 453 16.06 0.47 -10.47
C ARG A 453 15.66 0.78 -9.03
N LEU A 454 16.58 0.53 -8.07
CA LEU A 454 16.47 1.04 -6.69
C LEU A 454 15.80 2.42 -6.76
N PRO A 455 14.58 2.57 -6.27
CA PRO A 455 13.78 3.75 -6.62
C PRO A 455 14.51 4.97 -6.09
N ALA A 456 14.70 6.01 -6.91
CA ALA A 456 15.56 7.18 -6.65
C ALA A 456 15.56 7.71 -5.19
N SER A 457 14.43 7.55 -4.49
CA SER A 457 14.31 7.66 -3.02
C SER A 457 15.39 6.95 -2.17
N CYS A 458 16.00 5.86 -2.63
CA CYS A 458 17.07 5.11 -1.95
C CYS A 458 18.42 5.82 -2.04
N GLU A 459 18.69 6.48 -3.17
CA GLU A 459 19.94 7.22 -3.42
C GLU A 459 19.87 8.65 -2.87
N LEU A 460 18.69 9.07 -2.42
CA LEU A 460 18.41 10.46 -2.10
C LEU A 460 18.96 10.86 -0.74
N ASN A 461 19.78 11.90 -0.74
CA ASN A 461 20.32 12.49 0.46
C ASN A 461 19.23 13.34 1.15
N LEU A 462 18.53 12.83 2.18
CA LEU A 462 17.59 13.65 2.96
C LEU A 462 18.33 14.72 3.76
N GLY A 463 19.59 14.46 4.12
CA GLY A 463 20.45 15.42 4.79
C GLY A 463 20.74 16.68 3.97
N SER A 464 20.58 16.68 2.64
CA SER A 464 20.67 17.92 1.87
C SER A 464 19.39 18.77 1.98
N LEU A 465 18.23 18.12 2.15
CA LEU A 465 16.94 18.78 2.32
C LEU A 465 16.81 19.45 3.70
N THR A 466 17.51 18.94 4.72
CA THR A 466 17.48 19.56 6.06
C THR A 466 18.08 20.97 6.10
N LYS A 467 18.94 21.33 5.14
CA LYS A 467 19.44 22.71 4.97
C LYS A 467 18.33 23.74 4.71
N HIS A 468 17.15 23.26 4.33
CA HIS A 468 15.98 24.07 4.04
C HIS A 468 14.96 24.08 5.19
N THR A 469 15.26 23.38 6.28
CA THR A 469 14.44 23.33 7.50
C THR A 469 15.22 23.90 8.68
N LYS A 470 14.51 24.47 9.66
CA LYS A 470 15.05 25.04 10.90
C LYS A 470 14.29 24.49 12.10
N LYS A 471 14.88 24.61 13.29
CA LYS A 471 14.29 24.13 14.55
C LYS A 471 13.02 24.87 14.98
N ASP A 472 12.94 26.16 14.67
CA ASP A 472 11.83 27.07 15.01
C ASP A 472 10.54 26.80 14.22
N GLN A 473 10.61 25.94 13.20
CA GLN A 473 9.45 25.54 12.40
C GLN A 473 8.52 24.56 13.15
N ILE A 474 9.00 23.96 14.24
CA ILE A 474 8.24 23.04 15.09
C ILE A 474 7.86 23.77 16.38
N ILE A 475 6.56 23.89 16.62
CA ILE A 475 6.05 24.57 17.82
C ILE A 475 5.95 23.55 18.95
N TYR A 476 6.92 23.59 19.85
CA TYR A 476 6.94 22.76 21.06
C TYR A 476 6.04 23.30 22.19
N ASN A 477 5.31 24.39 21.99
CA ASN A 477 4.58 25.07 23.06
C ASN A 477 3.26 24.34 23.40
N SER A 478 3.15 23.87 24.65
CA SER A 478 2.00 23.11 25.17
C SER A 478 0.82 23.96 25.64
N ASN A 479 0.90 25.29 25.57
CA ASN A 479 -0.20 26.15 26.05
C ASN A 479 -1.49 26.02 25.24
N ASN A 480 -1.47 25.29 24.13
CA ASN A 480 -2.65 24.93 23.37
C ASN A 480 -3.32 23.68 23.97
N ASN A 481 -4.00 23.86 25.12
CA ASN A 481 -4.87 22.84 25.74
C ASN A 481 -6.07 22.44 24.84
N ASN A 482 -6.23 23.09 23.69
CA ASN A 482 -7.37 22.93 22.78
C ASN A 482 -7.20 21.83 21.74
N ASN A 483 -6.19 20.95 21.85
CA ASN A 483 -6.10 19.81 20.96
C ASN A 483 -7.18 18.78 21.33
N LYS A 484 -8.43 19.10 20.96
CA LYS A 484 -9.70 18.41 21.28
C LYS A 484 -9.68 16.96 20.79
N TYR A 485 -8.66 16.49 20.11
CA TYR A 485 -8.56 15.11 19.62
C TYR A 485 -7.43 14.31 20.28
N ARG A 486 -6.73 14.86 21.27
CA ARG A 486 -5.73 14.12 22.07
C ARG A 486 -6.34 12.87 22.75
N TRP A 487 -7.65 12.88 23.03
CA TRP A 487 -8.39 11.73 23.57
C TRP A 487 -8.82 10.68 22.54
N ILE A 488 -8.93 11.03 21.24
CA ILE A 488 -9.35 10.09 20.17
C ILE A 488 -8.40 8.91 20.07
N LEU A 489 -7.14 9.11 20.44
CA LEU A 489 -6.10 8.14 20.23
C LEU A 489 -6.00 7.11 21.37
N GLY A 490 -6.69 7.33 22.49
CA GLY A 490 -6.64 6.45 23.67
C GLY A 490 -5.30 6.54 24.42
N ASN A 491 -4.96 5.55 25.23
CA ASN A 491 -3.58 5.40 25.71
C ASN A 491 -2.68 5.03 24.52
N GLU A 492 -1.37 5.32 24.61
CA GLU A 492 -0.36 4.74 23.72
C GLU A 492 -0.72 3.27 23.42
N PRO A 493 -0.78 2.84 22.15
CA PRO A 493 -0.90 1.43 21.85
C PRO A 493 0.18 0.72 22.64
N LYS A 494 -0.21 -0.25 23.46
CA LYS A 494 0.77 -1.28 23.80
C LYS A 494 1.26 -1.82 22.47
N LYS A 495 2.51 -1.58 22.08
CA LYS A 495 3.09 -2.48 21.08
C LYS A 495 2.87 -3.89 21.61
N ILE A 496 2.53 -4.78 20.71
CA ILE A 496 2.74 -6.19 20.97
C ILE A 496 4.24 -6.32 21.08
N ASP A 497 4.70 -6.30 22.33
CA ASP A 497 6.09 -6.37 22.69
C ASP A 497 6.78 -7.50 21.91
N GLU A 498 7.76 -7.12 21.09
CA GLU A 498 8.89 -7.97 20.71
C GLU A 498 9.77 -8.31 21.94
N ARG A 499 9.33 -7.98 23.17
CA ARG A 499 9.95 -8.49 24.40
C ARG A 499 9.95 -10.01 24.35
N THR A 500 11.13 -10.57 24.57
CA THR A 500 11.34 -12.01 24.70
C THR A 500 10.38 -12.56 25.76
N LEU A 501 9.98 -13.84 25.62
CA LEU A 501 9.13 -14.53 26.58
C LEU A 501 9.61 -14.33 28.03
N ILE A 502 10.94 -14.26 28.20
CA ILE A 502 11.62 -13.98 29.46
C ILE A 502 11.11 -12.68 30.09
N HIS A 503 11.17 -11.54 29.41
CA HIS A 503 10.73 -10.24 29.96
C HIS A 503 9.24 -10.24 30.36
N LYS A 504 8.37 -10.89 29.58
CA LYS A 504 6.93 -10.99 29.90
C LYS A 504 6.70 -11.82 31.17
N VAL A 505 7.51 -12.84 31.37
CA VAL A 505 7.50 -13.68 32.57
C VAL A 505 8.07 -12.90 33.76
N THR A 506 9.19 -12.19 33.57
CA THR A 506 9.83 -11.36 34.61
C THR A 506 8.91 -10.25 35.11
N ASP A 507 8.20 -9.54 34.21
CA ASP A 507 7.27 -8.48 34.58
C ASP A 507 6.07 -9.01 35.39
N LYS A 508 5.61 -10.22 35.06
CA LYS A 508 4.51 -10.90 35.76
C LYS A 508 4.95 -11.41 37.14
N ILE A 509 6.20 -11.85 37.28
CA ILE A 509 6.80 -12.30 38.55
C ILE A 509 7.11 -11.11 39.46
N LEU A 510 7.62 -10.01 38.91
CA LEU A 510 8.02 -8.82 39.67
C LEU A 510 6.88 -7.83 39.95
N ASN A 511 5.65 -8.16 39.55
CA ASN A 511 4.45 -7.33 39.71
C ASN A 511 4.65 -5.87 39.24
N ARG A 512 5.41 -5.68 38.15
CA ARG A 512 5.71 -4.34 37.64
C ARG A 512 4.48 -3.78 36.93
N LYS A 513 4.01 -2.60 37.37
CA LYS A 513 2.93 -1.86 36.69
C LYS A 513 3.36 -1.61 35.24
N ASN A 514 2.56 -2.10 34.29
CA ASN A 514 2.74 -1.82 32.85
C ASN A 514 2.93 -0.31 32.63
N SER A 515 4.16 0.12 32.40
CA SER A 515 4.41 1.42 31.77
C SER A 515 3.67 1.40 30.44
N LYS A 516 2.75 2.35 30.24
CA LYS A 516 2.08 2.56 28.95
C LYS A 516 3.05 3.13 27.89
N LYS A 517 4.26 3.54 28.31
CA LYS A 517 5.22 4.33 27.53
C LYS A 517 6.39 3.49 27.05
N GLU A 518 6.79 3.67 25.80
CA GLU A 518 7.96 3.03 25.16
C GLU A 518 9.23 3.89 25.26
N TRP A 519 10.41 3.32 24.94
CA TRP A 519 11.69 4.05 24.86
C TRP A 519 11.58 5.36 24.06
N CYS A 520 10.88 5.33 22.91
CA CYS A 520 10.72 6.51 22.07
C CYS A 520 10.04 7.67 22.78
N TYR A 521 9.10 7.40 23.69
CA TYR A 521 8.51 8.44 24.51
C TYR A 521 9.58 9.16 25.34
N TYR A 522 10.44 8.40 26.05
CA TYR A 522 11.46 8.98 26.93
C TYR A 522 12.52 9.74 26.14
N TYR A 523 13.07 9.15 25.08
CA TYR A 523 14.03 9.80 24.20
C TYR A 523 13.47 11.11 23.61
N GLN A 524 12.27 11.06 23.04
CA GLN A 524 11.70 12.22 22.35
C GLN A 524 11.29 13.31 23.33
N THR A 525 10.73 12.93 24.48
CA THR A 525 10.40 13.89 25.55
C THR A 525 11.67 14.53 26.11
N ALA A 526 12.72 13.75 26.33
CA ALA A 526 14.03 14.25 26.72
C ALA A 526 14.59 15.25 25.70
N ASN A 527 14.49 14.94 24.41
CA ASN A 527 14.93 15.86 23.37
C ASN A 527 14.14 17.19 23.37
N VAL A 528 12.83 17.15 23.65
CA VAL A 528 12.01 18.35 23.83
C VAL A 528 12.46 19.19 25.03
N TYR A 529 12.68 18.57 26.20
CA TYR A 529 13.15 19.28 27.39
C TYR A 529 14.57 19.82 27.23
N TYR A 530 15.44 19.08 26.54
CA TYR A 530 16.78 19.54 26.20
C TYR A 530 16.74 20.86 25.42
N HIS A 531 15.86 20.97 24.41
CA HIS A 531 15.68 22.20 23.64
C HIS A 531 15.04 23.35 24.42
N ARG A 532 14.30 23.05 25.50
CA ARG A 532 13.78 24.06 26.43
C ARG A 532 14.81 24.52 27.47
N GLY A 533 15.98 23.89 27.52
CA GLY A 533 17.02 24.17 28.51
C GLY A 533 16.80 23.50 29.87
N ASP A 534 15.82 22.60 29.99
CA ASP A 534 15.49 21.90 31.24
C ASP A 534 16.26 20.56 31.31
N TYR A 535 17.56 20.65 31.60
CA TYR A 535 18.47 19.50 31.61
C TYR A 535 18.17 18.53 32.78
N ASP A 536 17.73 19.05 33.93
CA ASP A 536 17.38 18.19 35.06
C ASP A 536 16.20 17.27 34.73
N LYS A 537 15.21 17.78 33.99
CA LYS A 537 14.08 16.95 33.55
C LYS A 537 14.51 15.89 32.53
N VAL A 538 15.49 16.17 31.68
CA VAL A 538 16.07 15.17 30.76
C VAL A 538 16.70 14.02 31.53
N ASN A 539 17.47 14.32 32.58
CA ASN A 539 18.09 13.31 33.42
C ASN A 539 17.05 12.48 34.18
N GLU A 540 16.01 13.12 34.71
CA GLU A 540 14.90 12.44 35.39
C GLU A 540 14.23 11.41 34.46
N LEU A 541 13.97 11.78 33.20
CA LEU A 541 13.40 10.89 32.20
C LEU A 541 14.29 9.67 31.91
N TYR A 542 15.61 9.84 31.90
CA TYR A 542 16.55 8.72 31.74
C TYR A 542 16.44 7.74 32.92
N TYR A 543 16.44 8.24 34.15
CA TYR A 543 16.34 7.40 35.34
C TYR A 543 14.97 6.74 35.47
N GLU A 544 13.89 7.41 35.04
CA GLU A 544 12.55 6.82 34.94
C GLU A 544 12.54 5.67 33.94
N ALA A 545 13.06 5.88 32.72
CA ALA A 545 13.20 4.83 31.70
C ALA A 545 14.03 3.64 32.21
N LYS A 546 15.15 3.91 32.89
CA LYS A 546 16.01 2.89 33.51
C LYS A 546 15.28 2.10 34.58
N ARG A 547 14.52 2.78 35.45
CA ARG A 547 13.75 2.16 36.55
C ARG A 547 12.69 1.19 36.04
N PHE A 548 12.06 1.52 34.92
CA PHE A 548 11.06 0.66 34.28
C PHE A 548 11.63 -0.36 33.30
N ASP A 549 12.96 -0.45 33.17
CA ASP A 549 13.64 -1.33 32.23
C ASP A 549 13.15 -1.10 30.79
N LEU A 550 13.13 0.17 30.36
CA LEU A 550 12.60 0.59 29.05
C LEU A 550 13.69 1.09 28.10
N ILE A 551 14.96 0.89 28.43
CA ILE A 551 16.11 1.32 27.62
C ILE A 551 16.35 0.27 26.51
N TYR A 552 15.39 0.15 25.59
CA TYR A 552 15.47 -0.71 24.40
C TYR A 552 15.53 0.16 23.15
N MET A 553 16.71 0.66 22.84
CA MET A 553 16.94 1.49 21.67
C MET A 553 17.34 0.64 20.47
N LYS A 554 16.72 0.90 19.31
CA LYS A 554 17.15 0.29 18.03
C LYS A 554 18.32 1.05 17.40
N ASN A 555 18.60 2.26 17.90
CA ASN A 555 19.69 3.11 17.43
C ASN A 555 20.29 3.93 18.60
N TYR A 556 21.59 3.76 18.89
CA TYR A 556 22.25 4.47 19.99
C TYR A 556 22.35 5.99 19.79
N ALA A 557 22.09 6.54 18.59
CA ALA A 557 21.90 7.97 18.38
C ALA A 557 20.77 8.58 19.25
N GLU A 558 19.86 7.75 19.76
CA GLU A 558 18.81 8.15 20.69
C GLU A 558 19.36 8.50 22.10
N LEU A 559 20.63 8.22 22.38
CA LEU A 559 21.28 8.60 23.65
C LEU A 559 21.73 10.06 23.70
N ILE A 560 21.85 10.73 22.56
CA ILE A 560 22.42 12.08 22.44
C ILE A 560 21.82 13.11 23.42
N PRO A 561 20.48 13.27 23.57
CA PRO A 561 19.94 14.26 24.50
C PRO A 561 20.34 13.97 25.96
N PHE A 562 20.45 12.70 26.34
CA PHE A 562 20.87 12.29 27.68
C PHE A 562 22.37 12.52 27.90
N ILE A 563 23.21 12.15 26.93
CA ILE A 563 24.66 12.42 26.97
C ILE A 563 24.88 13.91 27.20
N LYS A 564 24.26 14.76 26.37
CA LYS A 564 24.39 16.21 26.47
C LYS A 564 23.92 16.76 27.81
N SER A 565 22.79 16.28 28.29
CA SER A 565 22.23 16.71 29.56
C SER A 565 23.11 16.33 30.75
N PHE A 566 23.65 15.11 30.77
CA PHE A 566 24.54 14.65 31.84
C PHE A 566 25.86 15.43 31.87
N TYR A 567 26.45 15.77 30.72
CA TYR A 567 27.59 16.71 30.70
C TYR A 567 27.20 18.08 31.30
N ARG A 568 26.07 18.66 30.91
CA ARG A 568 25.64 19.99 31.39
C ARG A 568 25.29 20.05 32.88
N THR A 569 24.86 18.93 33.44
CA THR A 569 24.49 18.80 34.86
C THR A 569 25.63 18.26 35.73
N GLY A 570 26.79 17.96 35.13
CA GLY A 570 28.01 17.54 35.84
C GLY A 570 28.09 16.04 36.16
N ASN A 571 27.19 15.21 35.64
CA ASN A 571 27.23 13.76 35.80
C ASN A 571 28.10 13.10 34.72
N TYR A 572 29.41 13.37 34.78
CA TYR A 572 30.34 13.00 33.71
C TYR A 572 30.51 11.49 33.54
N ASP A 573 30.47 10.71 34.62
CA ASP A 573 30.67 9.25 34.55
C ASP A 573 29.58 8.57 33.73
N LEU A 574 28.32 8.94 33.98
CA LEU A 574 27.19 8.40 33.22
C LEU A 574 27.17 8.95 31.80
N ALA A 575 27.56 10.22 31.60
CA ALA A 575 27.69 10.82 30.28
C ALA A 575 28.73 10.08 29.42
N TYR A 576 29.87 9.74 29.99
CA TYR A 576 30.94 8.97 29.35
C TYR A 576 30.48 7.55 28.98
N GLN A 577 29.80 6.85 29.90
CA GLN A 577 29.25 5.51 29.61
C GLN A 577 28.28 5.53 28.42
N LEU A 578 27.38 6.51 28.38
CA LEU A 578 26.43 6.66 27.28
C LEU A 578 27.10 7.10 25.97
N LEU A 579 28.13 7.95 26.06
CA LEU A 579 28.94 8.36 24.91
C LEU A 579 29.66 7.17 24.29
N TRP A 580 30.22 6.27 25.12
CA TRP A 580 30.83 5.03 24.67
C TRP A 580 29.81 4.08 24.03
N GLN A 581 28.59 3.96 24.56
CA GLN A 581 27.53 3.20 23.88
C GLN A 581 27.12 3.83 22.54
N TRP A 582 27.13 5.16 22.47
CA TRP A 582 26.81 5.90 21.26
C TRP A 582 27.84 5.72 20.14
N SER A 583 29.13 5.55 20.44
CA SER A 583 30.18 5.36 19.42
C SER A 583 29.95 4.11 18.57
N TYR A 584 29.36 3.06 19.14
CA TYR A 584 28.94 1.85 18.40
C TYR A 584 27.76 2.06 17.43
N SER A 585 27.12 3.23 17.39
CA SER A 585 26.08 3.50 16.39
C SER A 585 26.66 3.74 15.00
N PRO A 586 25.88 3.50 13.92
CA PRO A 586 26.24 3.98 12.58
C PRO A 586 26.52 5.49 12.49
N GLU A 587 26.04 6.24 13.50
CA GLU A 587 26.26 7.67 13.67
C GLU A 587 27.48 8.03 14.55
N GLY A 588 28.08 7.06 15.23
CA GLY A 588 29.12 7.22 16.25
C GLY A 588 30.54 7.45 15.72
N GLY A 589 30.71 7.95 14.50
CA GLY A 589 32.03 8.21 13.92
C GLY A 589 32.59 9.59 14.26
N GLU A 590 33.92 9.69 14.35
CA GLU A 590 34.67 10.92 14.72
C GLU A 590 34.25 12.16 13.92
N SER A 591 34.06 12.00 12.60
CA SER A 591 33.62 13.08 11.68
C SER A 591 32.26 13.71 11.98
N LYS A 592 31.42 13.08 12.82
CA LYS A 592 30.05 13.54 13.12
C LYS A 592 29.94 14.21 14.49
N ILE A 593 30.96 14.13 15.33
CA ILE A 593 30.95 14.61 16.72
C ILE A 593 30.78 16.12 16.77
N GLU A 594 31.58 16.88 16.02
CA GLU A 594 31.50 18.34 16.01
C GLU A 594 30.11 18.81 15.57
N GLN A 595 29.48 18.10 14.63
CA GLN A 595 28.12 18.41 14.22
C GLN A 595 27.10 18.13 15.34
N LEU A 596 27.16 16.94 15.95
CA LEU A 596 26.15 16.45 16.88
C LEU A 596 26.28 17.06 18.28
N PHE A 597 27.48 17.38 18.72
CA PHE A 597 27.80 17.89 20.06
C PHE A 597 28.46 19.28 20.01
N SER A 598 28.27 20.04 18.93
CA SER A 598 28.74 21.43 18.78
C SER A 598 28.42 22.31 20.00
N ASP A 599 27.29 22.06 20.64
CA ASP A 599 26.81 22.78 21.82
C ASP A 599 27.57 22.44 23.12
N LEU A 600 28.27 21.30 23.17
CA LEU A 600 29.24 20.96 24.21
C LEU A 600 30.68 21.30 23.80
N TYR A 601 30.97 21.38 22.50
CA TYR A 601 32.30 21.79 21.98
C TYR A 601 32.53 23.31 22.08
N ASN A 602 31.50 24.08 21.76
CA ASN A 602 31.55 25.54 21.60
C ASN A 602 30.81 26.28 22.73
N THR A 603 30.61 25.62 23.87
CA THR A 603 30.03 26.24 25.07
C THR A 603 31.02 27.24 25.68
N ASN A 604 30.49 28.30 26.30
CA ASN A 604 31.30 29.26 27.06
C ASN A 604 31.86 28.65 28.37
N ASN A 605 31.42 27.45 28.77
CA ASN A 605 31.96 26.74 29.93
C ASN A 605 33.18 25.91 29.53
N LEU A 606 34.37 26.49 29.74
CA LEU A 606 35.68 25.89 29.39
C LEU A 606 35.87 24.51 30.03
N SER A 607 35.57 24.37 31.33
CA SER A 607 35.74 23.11 32.07
C SER A 607 34.93 21.96 31.47
N LEU A 608 33.69 22.25 31.06
CA LEU A 608 32.81 21.28 30.42
C LEU A 608 33.32 20.90 29.03
N SER A 609 33.78 21.90 28.25
CA SER A 609 34.30 21.66 26.90
C SER A 609 35.58 20.83 26.91
N GLU A 610 36.48 21.07 27.87
CA GLU A 610 37.72 20.32 28.04
C GLU A 610 37.45 18.88 28.49
N LYS A 611 36.57 18.71 29.47
CA LYS A 611 36.16 17.37 29.93
C LYS A 611 35.54 16.56 28.80
N PHE A 612 34.63 17.15 28.04
CA PHE A 612 33.99 16.47 26.92
C PHE A 612 35.00 16.08 25.82
N ARG A 613 35.96 16.96 25.50
CA ARG A 613 37.02 16.66 24.53
C ARG A 613 37.89 15.48 25.01
N ALA A 614 38.29 15.47 26.27
CA ALA A 614 39.09 14.37 26.83
C ALA A 614 38.36 13.03 26.78
N ASP A 615 37.07 13.02 27.15
CA ASP A 615 36.22 11.83 27.15
C ASP A 615 36.00 11.28 25.73
N ILE A 616 35.84 12.16 24.74
CA ILE A 616 35.78 11.75 23.32
C ILE A 616 37.09 11.13 22.87
N THR A 617 38.23 11.78 23.14
CA THR A 617 39.53 11.25 22.72
C THR A 617 39.74 9.84 23.29
N ASP A 618 39.37 9.61 24.55
CA ASP A 618 39.48 8.28 25.17
C ASP A 618 38.56 7.24 24.51
N VAL A 619 37.32 7.59 24.16
CA VAL A 619 36.39 6.68 23.46
C VAL A 619 36.95 6.21 22.11
N PHE A 620 37.46 7.12 21.28
CA PHE A 620 37.95 6.78 19.94
C PHE A 620 39.38 6.21 19.90
N VAL A 621 40.21 6.51 20.92
CA VAL A 621 41.53 5.86 21.07
C VAL A 621 41.36 4.39 21.47
N LYS A 622 40.38 4.06 22.31
CA LYS A 622 40.09 2.68 22.74
C LYS A 622 39.41 1.82 21.67
N GLU A 623 38.72 2.41 20.70
CA GLU A 623 38.11 1.66 19.59
C GLU A 623 39.12 1.20 18.52
N ASN A 624 40.32 1.79 18.48
CA ASN A 624 41.39 1.41 17.56
C ASN A 624 42.27 0.24 18.07
N PHE A 625 41.91 -0.37 19.19
CA PHE A 625 42.48 -1.61 19.76
C PHE A 625 41.38 -2.67 19.90
#